data_AF-A0A536A659-F1
#
_entry.id   AF-A0A536A659-F1
#
_cell.length_a   1.000
_cell.length_b   1.000
_cell.length_c   1.000
_cell.angle_alpha   90.00
_cell.angle_beta   90.00
_cell.angle_gamma   90.00
#
_symmetry.space_group_name_H-M   'P 1'
#
loop_
_entity.id
_entity.type
_entity.pdbx_description
1 polymer ?
#
loop_
_entity_poly.entity_id
_entity_poly.type
_entity_poly.pdbx_seq_one_letter_code
_entity_poly.pdbx_strand_id
1 'polypeptide(L)'
;MKRFETEPRVKRDSVAEPLVEKQYEAEEEQALEEPVKDEELVKAPQNPTKPPVRERLLDWAPFLGVFLLGAILRFWGLGDKPLHHDESLHAYFSLQLLHNMENWLGCFSPGASCYHYDPLLHGPFQFHFIALVYKISQLVGAPDNGVNTTTVRILAATLGTIIVCLPYFLRNYLGKWGAWLACFILAVSPSMVYFSRFAREDIYMACFTLLLVVSVARYIRDRKMRWLLLAALALSLSYATKEATFLTVAVFGSFFGALVAWELG
;
A
#
# COMPACT_ATOMS: atom_id res chain seq x y z
N MET A 1 47.89 47.96 -8.60
CA MET A 1 46.41 48.03 -8.54
C MET A 1 46.03 49.45 -8.95
N LYS A 2 45.74 49.68 -10.23
CA LYS A 2 45.65 51.04 -10.82
C LYS A 2 44.19 51.46 -11.01
N ARG A 3 43.95 52.73 -10.66
CA ARG A 3 42.70 53.50 -10.65
C ARG A 3 42.52 54.25 -11.99
N PHE A 4 41.27 54.55 -12.31
CA PHE A 4 40.73 55.29 -13.48
C PHE A 4 41.22 56.75 -13.65
N GLU A 5 41.21 57.27 -14.89
CA GLU A 5 40.97 58.67 -15.34
C GLU A 5 40.83 58.74 -16.90
N THR A 6 39.64 59.09 -17.46
CA THR A 6 39.18 60.36 -18.14
C THR A 6 39.68 60.57 -19.60
N GLU A 7 38.84 60.78 -20.64
CA GLU A 7 38.11 61.99 -21.13
C GLU A 7 37.54 61.73 -22.57
N PRO A 8 36.88 62.65 -23.34
CA PRO A 8 36.00 63.79 -23.03
C PRO A 8 34.67 63.82 -23.85
N ARG A 9 33.82 64.82 -23.55
CA ARG A 9 32.54 65.16 -24.21
C ARG A 9 32.77 66.14 -25.38
N VAL A 10 32.11 65.92 -26.52
CA VAL A 10 31.96 66.94 -27.60
C VAL A 10 30.49 67.31 -27.73
N LYS A 11 30.17 68.59 -27.56
CA LYS A 11 28.91 69.23 -27.95
C LYS A 11 29.01 69.67 -29.42
N ARG A 12 27.95 69.47 -30.20
CA ARG A 12 27.67 70.29 -31.40
C ARG A 12 26.20 70.65 -31.45
N ASP A 13 25.99 71.91 -31.78
CA ASP A 13 24.75 72.64 -31.81
C ASP A 13 23.96 72.44 -33.12
N SER A 14 22.66 72.78 -32.98
CA SER A 14 21.80 73.54 -33.89
C SER A 14 21.16 72.91 -35.14
N VAL A 15 19.85 72.68 -34.99
CA VAL A 15 18.69 73.18 -35.77
C VAL A 15 18.54 72.79 -37.25
N ALA A 16 17.61 71.85 -37.49
CA ALA A 16 16.65 71.87 -38.60
C ALA A 16 15.46 70.91 -38.30
N GLU A 17 14.44 71.35 -37.54
CA GLU A 17 13.17 70.64 -37.35
C GLU A 17 12.01 71.60 -37.57
N PRO A 18 11.27 71.44 -38.67
CA PRO A 18 9.81 71.59 -38.58
C PRO A 18 9.02 70.60 -39.45
N LEU A 19 9.67 69.65 -40.12
CA LEU A 19 9.00 68.70 -41.04
C LEU A 19 8.76 67.32 -40.44
N VAL A 20 9.51 66.95 -39.42
CA VAL A 20 9.46 65.62 -38.79
C VAL A 20 8.25 65.50 -37.86
N GLU A 21 7.96 66.53 -37.07
CA GLU A 21 6.90 66.53 -36.05
C GLU A 21 5.48 66.38 -36.64
N LYS A 22 5.24 66.92 -37.84
CA LYS A 22 3.95 66.76 -38.56
C LYS A 22 3.71 65.35 -39.12
N GLN A 23 4.77 64.57 -39.35
CA GLN A 23 4.62 63.16 -39.75
C GLN A 23 4.30 62.27 -38.55
N TYR A 24 4.85 62.59 -37.37
CA TYR A 24 4.57 61.84 -36.15
C TYR A 24 3.13 62.04 -35.66
N GLU A 25 2.59 63.27 -35.68
CA GLU A 25 1.20 63.51 -35.28
C GLU A 25 0.16 62.81 -36.20
N ALA A 26 0.46 62.72 -37.51
CA ALA A 26 -0.42 62.04 -38.48
C ALA A 26 -0.38 60.51 -38.38
N GLU A 27 0.76 59.92 -38.00
CA GLU A 27 0.87 58.49 -37.73
C GLU A 27 0.24 58.10 -36.38
N GLU A 28 0.26 59.00 -35.38
CA GLU A 28 -0.31 58.75 -34.06
C GLU A 28 -1.86 58.78 -34.08
N GLU A 29 -2.47 59.67 -34.87
CA GLU A 29 -3.93 59.67 -35.11
C GLU A 29 -4.40 58.43 -35.87
N GLN A 30 -3.61 57.93 -36.83
CA GLN A 30 -3.94 56.68 -37.56
C GLN A 30 -3.74 55.41 -36.71
N ALA A 31 -2.84 55.43 -35.73
CA ALA A 31 -2.61 54.28 -34.84
C ALA A 31 -3.70 54.12 -33.77
N LEU A 32 -4.53 55.14 -33.52
CA LEU A 32 -5.61 55.12 -32.53
C LEU A 32 -6.96 54.63 -33.08
N GLU A 33 -7.12 54.48 -34.40
CA GLU A 33 -8.38 54.07 -35.04
C GLU A 33 -8.44 52.60 -35.50
N GLU A 34 -7.39 51.78 -35.29
CA GLU A 34 -7.52 50.35 -35.57
C GLU A 34 -8.38 49.66 -34.49
N PRO A 35 -9.50 49.00 -34.86
CA PRO A 35 -10.24 48.22 -33.89
C PRO A 35 -9.37 47.05 -33.47
N VAL A 36 -9.01 47.01 -32.18
CA VAL A 36 -8.35 45.88 -31.52
C VAL A 36 -9.15 44.63 -31.86
N LYS A 37 -8.62 43.82 -32.80
CA LYS A 37 -9.15 42.49 -33.07
C LYS A 37 -9.09 41.74 -31.74
N ASP A 38 -10.25 41.31 -31.26
CA ASP A 38 -10.39 40.48 -30.07
C ASP A 38 -9.29 39.41 -30.10
N GLU A 39 -8.26 39.59 -29.27
CA GLU A 39 -7.32 38.52 -28.98
C GLU A 39 -8.18 37.39 -28.44
N GLU A 40 -8.33 36.34 -29.25
CA GLU A 40 -8.88 35.08 -28.78
C GLU A 40 -8.04 34.69 -27.56
N LEU A 41 -8.61 34.94 -26.38
CA LEU A 41 -8.04 34.62 -25.09
C LEU A 41 -7.56 33.17 -25.19
N VAL A 42 -6.26 32.97 -25.31
CA VAL A 42 -5.64 31.66 -25.25
C VAL A 42 -5.96 31.12 -23.86
N LYS A 43 -7.04 30.33 -23.78
CA LYS A 43 -7.51 29.73 -22.54
C LYS A 43 -6.33 28.95 -21.98
N ALA A 44 -5.84 29.40 -20.82
CA ALA A 44 -4.82 28.70 -20.06
C ALA A 44 -5.18 27.20 -20.01
N PRO A 45 -4.19 26.28 -20.14
CA PRO A 45 -4.47 24.86 -20.16
C PRO A 45 -5.28 24.50 -18.91
N GLN A 46 -6.54 24.13 -19.13
CA GLN A 46 -7.42 23.76 -18.05
C GLN A 46 -6.82 22.52 -17.39
N ASN A 47 -6.36 22.68 -16.15
CA ASN A 47 -5.98 21.55 -15.32
C ASN A 47 -7.16 20.56 -15.35
N PRO A 48 -6.94 19.26 -15.66
CA PRO A 48 -8.03 18.30 -15.72
C PRO A 48 -8.77 18.34 -14.40
N THR A 49 -10.01 18.80 -14.44
CA THR A 49 -10.89 18.87 -13.28
C THR A 49 -11.00 17.45 -12.75
N LYS A 50 -10.56 17.23 -11.51
CA LYS A 50 -10.66 15.91 -10.88
C LYS A 50 -12.13 15.50 -10.96
N PRO A 51 -12.46 14.30 -11.48
CA PRO A 51 -13.84 13.92 -11.68
C PRO A 51 -14.61 14.00 -10.35
N PRO A 52 -15.90 14.38 -10.39
CA PRO A 52 -16.74 14.47 -9.22
C PRO A 52 -16.68 13.18 -8.41
N VAL A 53 -16.81 13.30 -7.09
CA VAL A 53 -16.64 12.18 -6.13
C VAL A 53 -17.48 10.96 -6.52
N ARG A 54 -18.67 11.17 -7.09
CA ARG A 54 -19.57 10.11 -7.57
C ARG A 54 -18.99 9.27 -8.71
N GLU A 55 -18.37 9.89 -9.71
CA GLU A 55 -17.73 9.18 -10.82
C GLU A 55 -16.53 8.37 -10.33
N ARG A 56 -15.77 8.95 -9.38
CA ARG A 56 -14.69 8.22 -8.73
C ARG A 56 -15.21 6.99 -7.98
N LEU A 57 -16.29 7.13 -7.20
CA LEU A 57 -16.89 5.98 -6.49
C LEU A 57 -17.40 4.89 -7.45
N LEU A 58 -17.98 5.26 -8.59
CA LEU A 58 -18.40 4.33 -9.64
C LEU A 58 -17.20 3.55 -10.22
N ASP A 59 -16.04 4.17 -10.38
CA ASP A 59 -14.81 3.48 -10.83
C ASP A 59 -14.27 2.47 -9.81
N TRP A 60 -14.46 2.72 -8.51
CA TRP A 60 -14.04 1.80 -7.44
C TRP A 60 -15.11 0.76 -7.09
N ALA A 61 -16.35 0.95 -7.50
CA ALA A 61 -17.48 0.06 -7.17
C ALA A 61 -17.23 -1.41 -7.52
N PRO A 62 -16.69 -1.77 -8.70
CA PRO A 62 -16.46 -3.18 -8.99
C PRO A 62 -15.32 -3.76 -8.13
N PHE A 63 -14.36 -2.94 -7.68
CA PHE A 63 -13.22 -3.40 -6.89
C PHE A 63 -13.69 -3.68 -5.46
N LEU A 64 -14.52 -2.78 -4.95
CA LEU A 64 -15.27 -3.01 -3.73
C LEU A 64 -16.14 -4.27 -3.85
N GLY A 65 -16.79 -4.51 -4.99
CA GLY A 65 -17.56 -5.72 -5.26
C GLY A 65 -16.72 -7.00 -5.16
N VAL A 66 -15.54 -7.04 -5.80
CA VAL A 66 -14.62 -8.19 -5.74
C VAL A 66 -14.07 -8.39 -4.32
N PHE A 67 -13.70 -7.31 -3.64
CA PHE A 67 -13.26 -7.35 -2.25
C PHE A 67 -14.35 -7.89 -1.32
N LEU A 68 -15.58 -7.37 -1.43
CA LEU A 68 -16.72 -7.81 -0.64
C LEU A 68 -17.07 -9.26 -0.93
N LEU A 69 -17.04 -9.69 -2.20
CA LEU A 69 -17.22 -11.10 -2.57
C LEU A 69 -16.17 -11.97 -1.88
N GLY A 70 -14.90 -11.59 -1.97
CA GLY A 70 -13.80 -12.30 -1.32
C GLY A 70 -13.95 -12.37 0.21
N ALA A 71 -14.41 -11.28 0.83
CA ALA A 71 -14.68 -11.20 2.26
C ALA A 71 -15.86 -12.09 2.66
N ILE A 72 -17.00 -11.99 1.96
CA ILE A 72 -18.19 -12.81 2.22
C ILE A 72 -17.84 -14.30 2.16
N LEU A 73 -17.15 -14.74 1.10
CA LEU A 73 -16.76 -16.15 0.98
C LEU A 73 -15.85 -16.64 2.11
N ARG A 74 -15.09 -15.76 2.75
CA ARG A 74 -14.17 -16.10 3.85
C ARG A 74 -14.83 -16.01 5.22
N PHE A 75 -15.72 -15.05 5.44
CA PHE A 75 -16.36 -14.83 6.74
C PHE A 75 -17.70 -15.54 6.91
N TRP A 76 -18.39 -15.89 5.82
CA TRP A 76 -19.69 -16.56 5.89
C TRP A 76 -19.57 -17.93 6.55
N GLY A 77 -20.20 -18.13 7.72
CA GLY A 77 -20.15 -19.42 8.42
C GLY A 77 -18.73 -19.82 8.87
N LEU A 78 -17.89 -18.84 9.22
CA LEU A 78 -16.47 -19.08 9.55
C LEU A 78 -16.29 -20.03 10.77
N GLY A 79 -17.24 -20.00 11.71
CA GLY A 79 -17.24 -20.84 12.91
C GLY A 79 -17.92 -22.20 12.78
N ASP A 80 -18.55 -22.51 11.63
CA ASP A 80 -19.49 -23.63 11.50
C ASP A 80 -18.81 -25.00 11.66
N LYS A 81 -17.53 -25.11 11.29
CA LYS A 81 -16.76 -26.35 11.42
C LYS A 81 -16.03 -26.40 12.78
N PRO A 82 -15.96 -27.58 13.43
CA PRO A 82 -15.06 -27.81 14.57
C PRO A 82 -13.60 -27.46 14.24
N LEU A 83 -12.77 -27.27 15.27
CA LEU A 83 -11.35 -27.02 15.07
C LEU A 83 -10.66 -28.28 14.53
N HIS A 84 -9.88 -28.10 13.47
CA HIS A 84 -8.90 -29.12 13.05
C HIS A 84 -7.83 -29.28 14.14
N HIS A 85 -7.11 -30.41 14.15
CA HIS A 85 -6.05 -30.68 15.13
C HIS A 85 -5.03 -29.52 15.21
N ASP A 86 -4.47 -29.10 14.08
CA ASP A 86 -3.53 -27.96 14.05
C ASP A 86 -4.16 -26.64 14.53
N GLU A 87 -5.42 -26.37 14.18
CA GLU A 87 -6.14 -25.17 14.65
C GLU A 87 -6.30 -25.17 16.17
N SER A 88 -6.46 -26.35 16.78
CA SER A 88 -6.64 -26.48 18.24
C SER A 88 -5.38 -26.07 19.01
N LEU A 89 -4.19 -26.36 18.47
CA LEU A 89 -2.92 -25.94 19.08
C LEU A 89 -2.80 -24.42 19.03
N HIS A 90 -3.07 -23.80 17.88
CA HIS A 90 -3.06 -22.35 17.76
C HIS A 90 -4.12 -21.69 18.63
N ALA A 91 -5.32 -22.25 18.73
CA ALA A 91 -6.36 -21.76 19.62
C ALA A 91 -5.91 -21.79 21.09
N TYR A 92 -5.38 -22.94 21.53
CA TYR A 92 -4.99 -23.17 22.92
C TYR A 92 -3.82 -22.28 23.35
N PHE A 93 -2.72 -22.25 22.60
CA PHE A 93 -1.56 -21.45 22.98
C PHE A 93 -1.80 -19.95 22.86
N SER A 94 -2.68 -19.51 21.96
CA SER A 94 -3.11 -18.10 21.92
C SER A 94 -3.96 -17.73 23.13
N LEU A 95 -4.82 -18.64 23.60
CA LEU A 95 -5.60 -18.45 24.83
C LEU A 95 -4.69 -18.43 26.07
N GLN A 96 -3.72 -19.34 26.15
CA GLN A 96 -2.73 -19.36 27.21
C GLN A 96 -1.95 -18.05 27.25
N LEU A 97 -1.45 -17.60 26.08
CA LEU A 97 -0.76 -16.32 25.94
C LEU A 97 -1.64 -15.15 26.41
N LEU A 98 -2.92 -15.12 26.02
CA LEU A 98 -3.86 -14.09 26.46
C LEU A 98 -3.98 -14.06 28.00
N HIS A 99 -4.23 -15.21 28.64
CA HIS A 99 -4.32 -15.30 30.10
C HIS A 99 -3.01 -14.90 30.78
N ASN A 100 -1.86 -15.26 30.20
CA ASN A 100 -0.55 -14.86 30.71
C ASN A 100 -0.33 -13.35 30.59
N MET A 101 -0.79 -12.71 29.52
CA MET A 101 -0.71 -11.26 29.38
C MET A 101 -1.61 -10.52 30.38
N GLU A 102 -2.76 -11.10 30.73
CA GLU A 102 -3.66 -10.54 31.75
C GLU A 102 -3.10 -10.68 33.16
N ASN A 103 -2.34 -11.76 33.43
CA ASN A 103 -1.67 -11.98 34.71
C ASN A 103 -0.17 -12.28 34.52
N TRP A 104 0.57 -11.29 34.02
CA TRP A 104 1.99 -11.44 33.68
C TRP A 104 2.86 -11.82 34.88
N LEU A 105 2.57 -11.26 36.05
CA LEU A 105 3.28 -11.57 37.29
C LEU A 105 3.15 -13.04 37.69
N GLY A 106 2.02 -13.68 37.36
CA GLY A 106 1.80 -15.10 37.59
C GLY A 106 2.83 -16.00 36.92
N CYS A 107 3.42 -15.56 35.79
CA CYS A 107 4.43 -16.34 35.07
C CYS A 107 5.75 -16.52 35.80
N PHE A 108 6.02 -15.72 36.85
CA PHE A 108 7.21 -15.87 37.68
C PHE A 108 6.99 -16.80 38.88
N SER A 109 5.77 -17.32 39.07
CA SER A 109 5.48 -18.24 40.18
C SER A 109 6.06 -19.63 39.89
N PRO A 110 6.67 -20.30 40.89
CA PRO A 110 7.14 -21.67 40.74
C PRO A 110 6.00 -22.60 40.30
N GLY A 111 6.16 -23.29 39.17
CA GLY A 111 5.14 -24.19 38.63
C GLY A 111 4.07 -23.54 37.73
N ALA A 112 4.17 -22.24 37.42
CA ALA A 112 3.30 -21.61 36.44
C ALA A 112 3.60 -22.13 35.02
N SER A 113 2.55 -22.53 34.29
CA SER A 113 2.65 -22.84 32.86
C SER A 113 2.28 -21.60 32.05
N CYS A 114 3.31 -20.87 31.62
CA CYS A 114 3.13 -19.75 30.69
C CYS A 114 3.52 -20.15 29.27
N TYR A 115 2.94 -19.46 28.29
CA TYR A 115 3.28 -19.60 26.89
C TYR A 115 4.79 -19.52 26.71
N HIS A 116 5.34 -20.57 26.13
CA HIS A 116 6.74 -20.65 25.74
C HIS A 116 6.78 -20.89 24.24
N TYR A 117 7.65 -20.16 23.55
CA TYR A 117 7.85 -20.38 22.13
C TYR A 117 8.41 -21.78 21.89
N ASP A 118 7.73 -22.58 21.08
CA ASP A 118 8.19 -23.88 20.63
C ASP A 118 8.38 -23.84 19.10
N PRO A 119 9.61 -24.00 18.58
CA PRO A 119 9.85 -24.00 17.14
C PRO A 119 9.12 -25.13 16.39
N LEU A 120 8.65 -26.19 17.08
CA LEU A 120 7.80 -27.22 16.48
C LEU A 120 6.43 -26.68 16.05
N LEU A 121 6.00 -25.54 16.59
CA LEU A 121 4.70 -24.93 16.35
C LEU A 121 4.77 -23.70 15.42
N HIS A 122 5.82 -23.61 14.62
CA HIS A 122 6.13 -22.48 13.73
C HIS A 122 6.35 -21.16 14.49
N GLY A 123 6.31 -20.04 13.77
CA GLY A 123 6.68 -18.74 14.29
C GLY A 123 5.61 -18.14 15.23
N PRO A 124 6.01 -17.16 16.07
CA PRO A 124 5.15 -16.62 17.12
C PRO A 124 3.99 -15.73 16.60
N PHE A 125 4.05 -15.27 15.35
CA PHE A 125 3.09 -14.31 14.77
C PHE A 125 1.64 -14.73 15.00
N GLN A 126 1.33 -15.99 14.67
CA GLN A 126 -0.03 -16.48 14.71
C GLN A 126 -0.61 -16.48 16.13
N PHE A 127 0.19 -16.87 17.13
CA PHE A 127 -0.26 -16.91 18.53
C PHE A 127 -0.55 -15.50 19.07
N HIS A 128 0.35 -14.55 18.82
CA HIS A 128 0.17 -13.17 19.29
C HIS A 128 -1.04 -12.48 18.64
N PHE A 129 -1.23 -12.66 17.33
CA PHE A 129 -2.33 -11.99 16.63
C PHE A 129 -3.68 -12.67 16.87
N ILE A 130 -3.74 -13.99 17.05
CA ILE A 130 -4.98 -14.65 17.50
C ILE A 130 -5.32 -14.21 18.93
N ALA A 131 -4.35 -14.13 19.85
CA ALA A 131 -4.57 -13.62 21.19
C ALA A 131 -5.09 -12.16 21.17
N LEU A 132 -4.55 -11.33 20.29
CA LEU A 132 -5.05 -9.97 20.06
C LEU A 132 -6.51 -9.98 19.57
N VAL A 133 -6.85 -10.86 18.62
CA VAL A 133 -8.23 -11.00 18.13
C VAL A 133 -9.16 -11.44 19.24
N TYR A 134 -8.77 -12.39 20.10
CA TYR A 134 -9.54 -12.78 21.28
C TYR A 134 -9.76 -11.59 22.21
N LYS A 135 -8.70 -10.81 22.50
CA LYS A 135 -8.83 -9.63 23.38
C LYS A 135 -9.79 -8.59 22.80
N ILE A 136 -9.68 -8.29 21.51
CA ILE A 136 -10.61 -7.38 20.84
C ILE A 136 -12.03 -7.94 20.90
N SER A 137 -12.21 -9.24 20.68
CA SER A 137 -13.50 -9.92 20.73
C SER A 137 -14.15 -9.87 22.13
N GLN A 138 -13.34 -9.99 23.18
CA GLN A 138 -13.78 -9.77 24.57
C GLN A 138 -14.27 -8.34 24.80
N LEU A 139 -13.51 -7.35 24.32
CA LEU A 139 -13.82 -5.93 24.52
C LEU A 139 -15.12 -5.51 23.82
N VAL A 140 -15.43 -6.12 22.67
CA VAL A 140 -16.70 -5.86 21.94
C VAL A 140 -17.86 -6.73 22.42
N GLY A 141 -17.65 -7.58 23.44
CA GLY A 141 -18.70 -8.44 24.00
C GLY A 141 -19.15 -9.57 23.07
N ALA A 142 -18.23 -10.14 22.28
CA ALA A 142 -18.54 -11.29 21.44
C ALA A 142 -18.91 -12.53 22.28
N PRO A 143 -19.72 -13.47 21.75
CA PRO A 143 -20.10 -14.70 22.45
C PRO A 143 -18.90 -15.52 22.95
N ASP A 144 -19.13 -16.35 23.97
CA ASP A 144 -18.12 -17.21 24.61
C ASP A 144 -16.89 -16.42 25.11
N ASN A 145 -17.13 -15.21 25.64
CA ASN A 145 -16.08 -14.27 26.07
C ASN A 145 -15.02 -14.05 24.97
N GLY A 146 -15.45 -13.94 23.71
CA GLY A 146 -14.56 -13.68 22.57
C GLY A 146 -13.64 -14.83 22.16
N VAL A 147 -13.73 -16.00 22.77
CA VAL A 147 -12.89 -17.18 22.47
C VAL A 147 -13.78 -18.30 21.93
N ASN A 148 -13.87 -18.41 20.61
CA ASN A 148 -14.69 -19.42 19.94
C ASN A 148 -14.10 -19.80 18.56
N THR A 149 -14.76 -20.74 17.88
CA THR A 149 -14.33 -21.25 16.56
C THR A 149 -14.31 -20.18 15.47
N THR A 150 -15.09 -19.11 15.61
CA THR A 150 -15.08 -17.98 14.68
C THR A 150 -13.87 -17.10 14.95
N THR A 151 -13.67 -16.67 16.20
CA THR A 151 -12.65 -15.67 16.55
C THR A 151 -11.23 -16.15 16.29
N VAL A 152 -10.93 -17.44 16.47
CA VAL A 152 -9.62 -18.02 16.13
C VAL A 152 -9.29 -17.89 14.63
N ARG A 153 -10.30 -17.88 13.75
CA ARG A 153 -10.13 -17.85 12.30
C ARG A 153 -10.26 -16.45 11.70
N ILE A 154 -10.67 -15.45 12.48
CA ILE A 154 -10.84 -14.07 11.98
C ILE A 154 -9.53 -13.54 11.39
N LEU A 155 -8.38 -13.85 12.01
CA LEU A 155 -7.08 -13.44 11.50
C LEU A 155 -6.82 -14.02 10.09
N ALA A 156 -7.02 -15.34 9.92
CA ALA A 156 -6.89 -16.04 8.65
C ALA A 156 -7.81 -15.46 7.58
N ALA A 157 -9.09 -15.28 7.92
CA ALA A 157 -10.08 -14.72 7.00
C ALA A 157 -9.74 -13.28 6.60
N THR A 158 -9.20 -12.48 7.53
CA THR A 158 -8.80 -11.09 7.30
C THR A 158 -7.62 -11.01 6.33
N LEU A 159 -6.52 -11.75 6.60
CA LEU A 159 -5.34 -11.75 5.73
C LEU A 159 -5.66 -12.41 4.38
N GLY A 160 -6.47 -13.46 4.37
CA GLY A 160 -7.01 -14.06 3.16
C GLY A 160 -7.83 -13.09 2.30
N THR A 161 -8.57 -12.18 2.93
CA THR A 161 -9.33 -11.13 2.24
C THR A 161 -8.39 -10.03 1.72
N ILE A 162 -7.37 -9.65 2.48
CA ILE A 162 -6.36 -8.67 2.05
C ILE A 162 -5.63 -9.13 0.78
N ILE A 163 -5.31 -10.43 0.67
CA ILE A 163 -4.68 -11.02 -0.52
C ILE A 163 -5.44 -10.67 -1.81
N VAL A 164 -6.76 -10.64 -1.77
CA VAL A 164 -7.62 -10.35 -2.93
C VAL A 164 -7.33 -8.96 -3.52
N CYS A 165 -6.96 -8.00 -2.68
CA CYS A 165 -6.69 -6.62 -3.09
C CYS A 165 -5.28 -6.38 -3.59
N LEU A 166 -4.32 -7.22 -3.20
CA LEU A 166 -2.90 -6.98 -3.46
C LEU A 166 -2.54 -6.90 -4.96
N PRO A 167 -3.09 -7.74 -5.87
CA PRO A 167 -2.78 -7.65 -7.30
C PRO A 167 -3.17 -6.32 -7.95
N TYR A 168 -4.14 -5.58 -7.39
CA TYR A 168 -4.54 -4.27 -7.90
C TYR A 168 -3.41 -3.24 -7.85
N PHE A 169 -2.47 -3.38 -6.91
CA PHE A 169 -1.29 -2.53 -6.84
C PHE A 169 -0.27 -2.89 -7.95
N LEU A 170 -0.36 -4.07 -8.57
CA LEU A 170 0.45 -4.49 -9.70
C LEU A 170 -0.15 -4.14 -11.07
N ARG A 171 -1.25 -3.38 -11.13
CA ARG A 171 -1.91 -2.97 -12.39
C ARG A 171 -1.00 -2.25 -13.40
N ASN A 172 0.08 -1.64 -12.93
CA ASN A 172 1.06 -1.00 -13.80
C ASN A 172 1.96 -1.99 -14.56
N TYR A 173 2.00 -3.25 -14.10
CA TYR A 173 2.76 -4.35 -14.71
C TYR A 173 1.83 -5.32 -15.45
N LEU A 174 0.68 -5.64 -14.85
CA LEU A 174 -0.30 -6.60 -15.39
C LEU A 174 -1.32 -5.98 -16.35
N GLY A 175 -1.34 -4.65 -16.47
CA GLY A 175 -2.44 -3.89 -17.06
C GLY A 175 -3.68 -3.84 -16.16
N LYS A 176 -4.63 -2.97 -16.51
CA LYS A 176 -5.90 -2.79 -15.76
C LYS A 176 -6.63 -4.13 -15.67
N TRP A 177 -6.97 -4.73 -16.81
CA TRP A 177 -7.73 -5.98 -16.88
C TRP A 177 -7.03 -7.18 -16.24
N GLY A 178 -5.71 -7.31 -16.40
CA GLY A 178 -4.95 -8.39 -15.77
C GLY A 178 -4.98 -8.32 -14.24
N ALA A 179 -4.84 -7.11 -13.67
CA ALA A 179 -4.96 -6.94 -12.23
C ALA A 179 -6.38 -7.23 -11.72
N TRP A 180 -7.42 -6.82 -12.46
CA TRP A 180 -8.81 -7.15 -12.13
C TRP A 180 -9.06 -8.66 -12.12
N LEU A 181 -8.62 -9.34 -13.17
CA LEU A 181 -8.76 -10.78 -13.30
C LEU A 181 -8.02 -11.49 -12.16
N ALA A 182 -6.80 -11.05 -11.81
CA ALA A 182 -6.05 -11.62 -10.69
C ALA A 182 -6.78 -11.43 -9.35
N CYS A 183 -7.30 -10.24 -9.05
CA CYS A 183 -8.11 -10.00 -7.86
C CYS A 183 -9.34 -10.93 -7.83
N PHE A 184 -10.06 -11.03 -8.95
CA PHE A 184 -11.26 -11.87 -9.04
C PHE A 184 -10.94 -13.35 -8.84
N ILE A 185 -9.90 -13.87 -9.50
CA ILE A 185 -9.46 -15.27 -9.34
C ILE A 185 -9.08 -15.55 -7.89
N LEU A 186 -8.35 -14.67 -7.21
CA LEU A 186 -8.01 -14.85 -5.79
C LEU A 186 -9.24 -14.74 -4.87
N ALA A 187 -10.24 -13.95 -5.24
CA ALA A 187 -11.49 -13.82 -4.49
C ALA A 187 -12.26 -15.15 -4.44
N VAL A 188 -12.42 -15.80 -5.61
CA VAL A 188 -13.29 -16.99 -5.78
C VAL A 188 -12.55 -18.32 -5.82
N SER A 189 -11.20 -18.32 -5.86
CA SER A 189 -10.40 -19.54 -5.91
C SER A 189 -10.71 -20.47 -4.73
N PRO A 190 -11.15 -21.72 -4.98
CA PRO A 190 -11.50 -22.67 -3.92
C PRO A 190 -10.34 -22.90 -2.95
N SER A 191 -9.11 -23.04 -3.45
CA SER A 191 -7.93 -23.23 -2.61
C SER A 191 -7.66 -22.00 -1.73
N MET A 192 -7.75 -20.80 -2.29
CA MET A 192 -7.51 -19.57 -1.52
C MET A 192 -8.57 -19.36 -0.47
N VAL A 193 -9.86 -19.59 -0.79
CA VAL A 193 -10.96 -19.49 0.17
C VAL A 193 -10.81 -20.54 1.27
N TYR A 194 -10.48 -21.79 0.90
CA TYR A 194 -10.28 -22.88 1.85
C TYR A 194 -9.18 -22.54 2.86
N PHE A 195 -7.96 -22.23 2.42
CA PHE A 195 -6.86 -21.93 3.35
C PHE A 195 -7.05 -20.61 4.11
N SER A 196 -7.86 -19.67 3.60
CA SER A 196 -8.23 -18.44 4.33
C SER A 196 -9.24 -18.67 5.46
N ARG A 197 -9.85 -19.85 5.55
CA ARG A 197 -10.88 -20.19 6.55
C ARG A 197 -10.37 -21.14 7.63
N PHE A 198 -9.06 -21.41 7.63
CA PHE A 198 -8.41 -22.22 8.66
C PHE A 198 -7.38 -21.36 9.38
N ALA A 199 -7.32 -21.50 10.71
CA ALA A 199 -6.27 -20.89 11.52
C ALA A 199 -4.94 -21.67 11.32
N ARG A 200 -4.40 -21.58 10.11
CA ARG A 200 -3.11 -22.15 9.70
C ARG A 200 -2.22 -21.07 9.10
N GLU A 201 -0.93 -21.34 9.16
CA GLU A 201 0.15 -20.44 8.83
C GLU A 201 0.28 -20.11 7.33
N ASP A 202 -0.21 -20.97 6.43
CA ASP A 202 0.00 -20.80 4.99
C ASP A 202 -0.63 -19.53 4.44
N ILE A 203 -1.83 -19.16 4.90
CA ILE A 203 -2.51 -17.98 4.38
C ILE A 203 -1.80 -16.70 4.81
N TYR A 204 -1.20 -16.70 6.00
CA TYR A 204 -0.39 -15.59 6.49
C TYR A 204 0.89 -15.47 5.66
N MET A 205 1.58 -16.59 5.44
CA MET A 205 2.75 -16.67 4.56
C MET A 205 2.44 -16.19 3.14
N ALA A 206 1.32 -16.62 2.56
CA ALA A 206 0.89 -16.20 1.23
C ALA A 206 0.61 -14.70 1.17
N CYS A 207 -0.07 -14.15 2.18
CA CYS A 207 -0.35 -12.72 2.27
C CYS A 207 0.93 -11.89 2.36
N PHE A 208 1.84 -12.25 3.26
CA PHE A 208 3.08 -11.51 3.46
C PHE A 208 4.03 -11.64 2.27
N THR A 209 4.10 -12.82 1.65
CA THR A 209 4.89 -13.02 0.43
C THR A 209 4.35 -12.17 -0.72
N LEU A 210 3.02 -12.17 -0.95
CA LEU A 210 2.44 -11.33 -1.99
C LEU A 210 2.58 -9.83 -1.67
N LEU A 211 2.45 -9.44 -0.41
CA LEU A 211 2.68 -8.06 0.02
C LEU A 211 4.14 -7.64 -0.21
N LEU A 212 5.10 -8.54 0.02
CA LEU A 212 6.51 -8.31 -0.30
C LEU A 212 6.71 -8.10 -1.80
N VAL A 213 6.16 -8.98 -2.65
CA VAL A 213 6.19 -8.83 -4.12
C VAL A 213 5.62 -7.48 -4.55
N VAL A 214 4.42 -7.13 -4.06
CA VAL A 214 3.77 -5.85 -4.35
C VAL A 214 4.66 -4.68 -3.92
N SER A 215 5.17 -4.73 -2.69
CA SER A 215 5.95 -3.64 -2.12
C SER A 215 7.26 -3.41 -2.87
N VAL A 216 7.98 -4.48 -3.21
CA VAL A 216 9.21 -4.40 -4.02
C VAL A 216 8.91 -3.86 -5.41
N ALA A 217 7.91 -4.38 -6.11
CA ALA A 217 7.53 -3.90 -7.44
C ALA A 217 7.13 -2.40 -7.40
N ARG A 218 6.35 -2.00 -6.41
CA ARG A 218 5.95 -0.59 -6.22
C ARG A 218 7.14 0.29 -5.85
N TYR A 219 8.09 -0.21 -5.06
CA TYR A 219 9.31 0.52 -4.71
C TYR A 219 10.18 0.75 -5.95
N ILE A 220 10.40 -0.27 -6.79
CA ILE A 220 11.18 -0.14 -8.03
C ILE A 220 10.63 0.97 -8.93
N ARG A 221 9.29 1.05 -9.04
CA ARG A 221 8.62 2.06 -9.86
C ARG A 221 8.59 3.45 -9.23
N ASP A 222 8.08 3.55 -7.99
CA ASP A 222 7.79 4.85 -7.36
C ASP A 222 9.00 5.43 -6.64
N ARG A 223 9.98 4.59 -6.24
CA ARG A 223 11.13 4.93 -5.40
C ARG A 223 10.76 5.63 -4.08
N LYS A 224 9.56 5.35 -3.55
CA LYS A 224 9.06 5.92 -2.29
C LYS A 224 9.38 5.04 -1.09
N MET A 225 9.90 5.65 -0.01
CA MET A 225 10.28 4.98 1.24
C MET A 225 9.17 4.09 1.83
N ARG A 226 7.90 4.51 1.75
CA ARG A 226 6.76 3.72 2.25
C ARG A 226 6.71 2.29 1.70
N TRP A 227 7.11 2.08 0.45
CA TRP A 227 7.10 0.76 -0.18
C TRP A 227 8.25 -0.10 0.33
N LEU A 228 9.39 0.50 0.64
CA LEU A 228 10.50 -0.19 1.30
C LEU A 228 10.12 -0.62 2.72
N LEU A 229 9.46 0.27 3.48
CA LEU A 229 8.96 -0.03 4.83
C LEU A 229 7.92 -1.15 4.81
N LEU A 230 7.01 -1.14 3.83
CA LEU A 230 6.04 -2.23 3.66
C LEU A 230 6.71 -3.56 3.26
N ALA A 231 7.77 -3.53 2.44
CA ALA A 231 8.55 -4.72 2.12
C ALA A 231 9.26 -5.28 3.36
N ALA A 232 9.92 -4.42 4.15
CA ALA A 232 10.56 -4.82 5.41
C ALA A 232 9.54 -5.39 6.40
N LEU A 233 8.39 -4.74 6.56
CA LEU A 233 7.29 -5.22 7.41
C LEU A 233 6.80 -6.59 6.94
N ALA A 234 6.53 -6.75 5.65
CA ALA A 234 6.06 -8.01 5.08
C ALA A 234 7.06 -9.14 5.32
N LEU A 235 8.35 -8.88 5.11
CA LEU A 235 9.40 -9.87 5.34
C LEU A 235 9.52 -10.24 6.83
N SER A 236 9.49 -9.26 7.74
CA SER A 236 9.53 -9.50 9.18
C SER A 236 8.32 -10.30 9.67
N LEU A 237 7.12 -10.00 9.16
CA LEU A 237 5.91 -10.74 9.50
C LEU A 237 5.92 -12.16 8.92
N SER A 238 6.42 -12.34 7.70
CA SER A 238 6.66 -13.66 7.12
C SER A 238 7.61 -14.47 8.00
N TYR A 239 8.74 -13.87 8.38
CA TYR A 239 9.75 -14.52 9.23
C TYR A 239 9.17 -14.93 10.58
N ALA A 240 8.34 -14.09 11.19
CA ALA A 240 7.64 -14.40 12.42
C ALA A 240 6.51 -15.43 12.27
N THR A 241 6.15 -15.83 11.03
CA THR A 241 5.07 -16.78 10.76
C THR A 241 5.59 -18.21 10.62
N LYS A 242 6.55 -18.46 9.71
CA LYS A 242 7.04 -19.81 9.40
C LYS A 242 8.44 -19.80 8.80
N GLU A 243 9.19 -20.88 9.03
CA GLU A 243 10.50 -21.16 8.45
C GLU A 243 10.53 -21.15 6.92
N ALA A 244 9.38 -21.34 6.25
CA ALA A 244 9.24 -21.21 4.81
C ALA A 244 9.69 -19.83 4.27
N THR A 245 9.80 -18.82 5.14
CA THR A 245 10.39 -17.52 4.81
C THR A 245 11.83 -17.63 4.28
N PHE A 246 12.61 -18.63 4.69
CA PHE A 246 13.96 -18.83 4.15
C PHE A 246 13.94 -19.09 2.65
N LEU A 247 12.92 -19.78 2.13
CA LEU A 247 12.74 -19.98 0.69
C LEU A 247 12.38 -18.65 0.01
N THR A 248 11.49 -17.85 0.61
CA THR A 248 11.17 -16.50 0.10
C THR A 248 12.42 -15.63 0.04
N VAL A 249 13.25 -15.63 1.08
CA VAL A 249 14.52 -14.89 1.12
C VAL A 249 15.49 -15.42 0.06
N ALA A 250 15.61 -16.74 -0.10
CA ALA A 250 16.48 -17.33 -1.11
C ALA A 250 16.09 -16.91 -2.53
N VAL A 251 14.79 -16.95 -2.86
CA VAL A 251 14.27 -16.52 -4.16
C VAL A 251 14.53 -15.03 -4.39
N PHE A 252 14.07 -14.15 -3.49
CA PHE A 252 14.29 -12.71 -3.65
C PHE A 252 15.78 -12.34 -3.66
N GLY A 253 16.55 -12.98 -2.79
CA GLY A 253 17.99 -12.80 -2.67
C GLY A 253 18.74 -13.24 -3.92
N SER A 254 18.33 -14.35 -4.57
CA SER A 254 18.96 -14.80 -5.81
C SER A 254 18.70 -13.83 -6.96
N PHE A 255 17.47 -13.32 -7.11
CA PHE A 255 17.16 -12.31 -8.12
C PHE A 255 17.91 -11.00 -7.86
N PHE A 256 17.97 -10.56 -6.60
CA PHE A 256 18.71 -9.36 -6.23
C PHE A 256 20.22 -9.52 -6.45
N GLY A 257 20.80 -10.66 -6.05
CA GLY A 257 22.20 -10.97 -6.27
C GLY A 257 22.56 -11.04 -7.76
N ALA A 258 21.71 -11.66 -8.58
CA ALA A 258 21.88 -11.68 -10.03
C ALA A 258 21.81 -10.27 -10.64
N LEU A 259 20.88 -9.42 -10.17
CA LEU A 259 20.80 -8.02 -10.58
C LEU A 259 22.07 -7.24 -10.22
N VAL A 260 22.58 -7.39 -8.99
CA VAL A 260 23.80 -6.72 -8.54
C VAL A 260 25.00 -7.21 -9.35
N ALA A 261 25.13 -8.51 -9.59
CA ALA A 261 26.19 -9.07 -10.43
C ALA A 261 26.14 -8.46 -11.84
N TRP A 262 24.96 -8.44 -12.46
CA TRP A 262 24.76 -7.84 -13.79
C TRP A 262 25.14 -6.36 -13.87
N GLU A 263 24.83 -5.58 -12.83
CA GLU A 263 25.20 -4.15 -12.77
C GLU A 263 26.70 -3.92 -12.53
N LEU A 264 27.40 -4.91 -11.98
CA LEU A 264 28.84 -4.83 -11.68
C LEU A 264 29.73 -5.38 -12.81
N GLY A 265 29.21 -6.25 -13.69
CA GLY A 265 29.90 -6.79 -14.87
C GLY A 265 30.07 -8.29 -14.83
#